data_AF-A0A072TV76-F1
#
_entry.id   AF-A0A072TV76-F1
#
_cell.length_a   1.000
_cell.length_b   1.000
_cell.length_c   1.000
_cell.angle_alpha   90.00
_cell.angle_beta   90.00
_cell.angle_gamma   90.00
#
_symmetry.space_group_name_H-M   'P 1'
#
loop_
_entity.id
_entity.type
_entity.pdbx_description
1 polymer ?
#
loop_
_entity_poly.entity_id
_entity_poly.type
_entity_poly.pdbx_seq_one_letter_code
_entity_poly.pdbx_strand_id
1 'polypeptide(L)'
;MATPTETFLKDYKIPDYYFETVDLKNFLRRGEDNILIVLFYETGSTPPLVLDGQELTLVSVHINGKALKEEDYHLDARHLTIQSPDLEIVTKILPQKNTSLEGLYKSSGIFCTQCGAEGFRKITFYQDAGPIAHQVRPHSYIQVYEKGAEVIRMYKTLLGSQGFRKGMDLYFKRHDGQAVMCDDFYAAMRDANDADFANFLLWFYSQAGAPVVKVNTSYNPEGHTFSLKISQEIPPTPGQSVKEPMFIPIAVERRGVCIKLLIDIFDRLVPSLLRGYNAPIHLESDLTDDDLFFLLANDSDEFNRWEAGQILARKLMLSLVDDFQHNKPLVLNSCFVDGFKRILFWTKYAKEPEFVAKTITLPGEGEIMDMMEVADPDAVESFIGKQLASEL
;
A
#
# COMPACT_ATOMS: atom_id res chain seq x y z
N MET A 1 0.59 -24.13 -20.39
CA MET A 1 0.34 -23.55 -19.05
C MET A 1 -1.16 -23.35 -18.94
N ALA A 2 -1.79 -23.91 -17.91
CA ALA A 2 -3.19 -23.60 -17.62
C ALA A 2 -3.29 -22.12 -17.28
N THR A 3 -4.28 -21.43 -17.82
CA THR A 3 -4.57 -20.03 -17.50
C THR A 3 -4.89 -19.94 -16.00
N PRO A 4 -4.33 -18.97 -15.27
CA PRO A 4 -4.65 -18.80 -13.86
C PRO A 4 -6.16 -18.56 -13.71
N THR A 5 -6.79 -19.26 -12.76
CA THR A 5 -8.20 -19.08 -12.42
C THR A 5 -8.31 -17.96 -11.39
N GLU A 6 -9.23 -17.03 -11.61
CA GLU A 6 -9.49 -15.96 -10.66
C GLU A 6 -10.03 -16.54 -9.35
N THR A 7 -9.49 -16.06 -8.22
CA THR A 7 -9.91 -16.46 -6.88
C THR A 7 -10.54 -15.26 -6.20
N PHE A 8 -11.76 -15.41 -5.66
CA PHE A 8 -12.47 -14.31 -5.01
C PHE A 8 -12.57 -14.53 -3.50
N LEU A 9 -12.37 -13.46 -2.72
CA LEU A 9 -12.49 -13.49 -1.25
C LEU A 9 -13.86 -14.00 -0.77
N LYS A 10 -14.94 -13.73 -1.51
CA LYS A 10 -16.30 -14.20 -1.17
C LYS A 10 -16.42 -15.73 -1.15
N ASP A 11 -15.49 -16.41 -1.83
CA ASP A 11 -15.44 -17.87 -1.95
C ASP A 11 -14.49 -18.47 -0.90
N TYR A 12 -13.93 -17.66 0.01
CA TYR A 12 -13.10 -18.13 1.11
C TYR A 12 -13.85 -19.13 1.98
N LYS A 13 -13.20 -20.26 2.24
CA LYS A 13 -13.66 -21.30 3.15
C LYS A 13 -12.54 -21.66 4.09
N ILE A 14 -12.92 -22.02 5.31
CA ILE A 14 -12.01 -22.59 6.29
C ILE A 14 -11.50 -23.92 5.71
N PRO A 15 -10.18 -24.22 5.82
CA PRO A 15 -9.65 -25.51 5.38
C PRO A 15 -10.37 -26.68 6.05
N ASP A 16 -10.63 -27.73 5.28
CA ASP A 16 -11.26 -28.96 5.81
C ASP A 16 -10.34 -29.72 6.78
N TYR A 17 -9.03 -29.41 6.74
CA TYR A 17 -7.98 -30.10 7.49
C TYR A 17 -7.03 -29.12 8.18
N TYR A 18 -6.46 -29.57 9.31
CA TYR A 18 -5.47 -28.84 10.07
C TYR A 18 -4.29 -29.75 10.40
N PHE A 19 -3.09 -29.32 10.00
CA PHE A 19 -1.84 -29.97 10.39
C PHE A 19 -1.36 -29.39 11.72
N GLU A 20 -1.34 -30.20 12.78
CA GLU A 20 -0.79 -29.78 14.08
C GLU A 20 0.73 -29.74 14.05
N THR A 21 1.37 -30.72 13.39
CA THR A 21 2.83 -30.83 13.29
C THR A 21 3.25 -31.30 11.90
N VAL A 22 4.29 -30.66 11.36
CA VAL A 22 4.92 -31.02 10.08
C VAL A 22 6.41 -31.25 10.31
N ASP A 23 6.86 -32.50 10.17
CA ASP A 23 8.28 -32.84 10.27
C ASP A 23 8.92 -32.88 8.89
N LEU A 24 9.84 -31.93 8.64
CA LEU A 24 10.60 -31.83 7.40
C LEU A 24 11.98 -32.48 7.55
N LYS A 25 12.21 -33.58 6.83
CA LYS A 25 13.51 -34.27 6.76
C LYS A 25 14.12 -34.08 5.39
N ASN A 26 15.10 -33.19 5.30
CA ASN A 26 15.79 -32.89 4.05
C ASN A 26 17.07 -33.74 3.92
N PHE A 27 17.14 -34.57 2.89
CA PHE A 27 18.36 -35.28 2.52
C PHE A 27 19.03 -34.53 1.37
N LEU A 28 19.83 -33.52 1.71
CA LEU A 28 20.73 -32.86 0.75
C LEU A 28 21.83 -33.83 0.35
N ARG A 29 21.65 -34.53 -0.77
CA ARG A 29 22.69 -35.40 -1.33
C ARG A 29 23.63 -34.54 -2.19
N ARG A 30 24.95 -34.66 -1.97
CA ARG A 30 25.95 -34.10 -2.89
C ARG A 30 25.82 -34.83 -4.23
N GLY A 31 25.05 -34.26 -5.15
CA GLY A 31 24.80 -34.82 -6.48
C GLY A 31 23.35 -34.62 -6.93
N GLU A 32 23.03 -33.37 -7.25
CA GLU A 32 21.95 -32.92 -8.16
C GLU A 32 20.47 -33.20 -7.81
N ASP A 33 20.16 -34.18 -6.97
CA ASP A 33 18.80 -34.54 -6.60
C ASP A 33 18.57 -34.36 -5.08
N ASN A 34 17.66 -33.46 -4.71
CA ASN A 34 17.24 -33.31 -3.32
C ASN A 34 15.94 -34.09 -3.09
N ILE A 35 15.98 -34.99 -2.12
CA ILE A 35 14.80 -35.74 -1.67
C ILE A 35 14.36 -35.12 -0.35
N LEU A 36 13.13 -34.65 -0.32
CA LEU A 36 12.48 -34.14 0.86
C LEU A 36 11.43 -35.15 1.31
N ILE A 37 11.49 -35.52 2.59
CA ILE A 37 10.47 -36.34 3.24
C ILE A 37 9.72 -35.43 4.21
N VAL A 38 8.40 -35.43 4.08
CA VAL A 38 7.52 -34.63 4.92
C VAL A 38 6.52 -35.55 5.60
N LEU A 39 6.49 -35.51 6.92
CA LEU A 39 5.54 -36.25 7.75
C LEU A 39 4.49 -35.27 8.27
N PHE A 40 3.23 -35.61 8.06
CA PHE A 40 2.08 -34.88 8.54
C PHE A 40 1.40 -35.68 9.65
N TYR A 41 1.18 -35.02 10.79
CA TYR A 41 0.38 -35.55 11.90
C TYR A 41 -0.90 -34.74 11.99
N GLU A 42 -2.05 -35.39 11.79
CA GLU A 42 -3.35 -34.72 11.68
C GLU A 42 -4.36 -35.11 12.78
N THR A 43 -5.30 -34.19 12.99
CA THR A 43 -6.56 -34.39 13.72
C THR A 43 -7.68 -33.70 12.92
N GLY A 44 -8.37 -34.42 12.02
CA GLY A 44 -9.38 -33.80 11.11
C GLY A 44 -10.32 -34.77 10.37
N SER A 45 -11.47 -34.26 9.90
CA SER A 45 -12.67 -35.03 9.50
C SER A 45 -12.97 -35.01 8.00
N THR A 46 -13.28 -36.21 7.49
CA THR A 46 -13.92 -36.60 6.20
C THR A 46 -13.21 -36.26 4.87
N PRO A 47 -12.74 -37.28 4.11
CA PRO A 47 -12.09 -37.12 2.81
C PRO A 47 -12.97 -36.51 1.70
N PRO A 48 -12.34 -35.91 0.65
CA PRO A 48 -10.92 -36.01 0.30
C PRO A 48 -10.03 -34.85 0.77
N LEU A 49 -8.78 -35.15 1.12
CA LEU A 49 -7.73 -34.16 1.35
C LEU A 49 -7.08 -33.78 0.01
N VAL A 50 -7.02 -32.48 -0.27
CA VAL A 50 -6.40 -31.90 -1.48
C VAL A 50 -5.16 -31.11 -1.06
N LEU A 51 -4.01 -31.45 -1.63
CA LEU A 51 -2.71 -30.81 -1.37
C LEU A 51 -2.18 -30.15 -2.64
N ASP A 52 -1.68 -28.93 -2.54
CA ASP A 52 -1.08 -28.19 -3.65
C ASP A 52 0.37 -28.62 -3.88
N GLY A 53 0.76 -28.82 -5.13
CA GLY A 53 2.14 -29.09 -5.53
C GLY A 53 2.43 -28.64 -6.95
N GLN A 54 3.56 -27.95 -7.16
CA GLN A 54 3.95 -27.45 -8.47
C GLN A 54 5.40 -27.81 -8.79
N GLU A 55 5.63 -28.33 -10.00
CA GLU A 55 6.98 -28.68 -10.50
C GLU A 55 7.72 -29.69 -9.60
N LEU A 56 6.96 -30.53 -8.90
CA LEU A 56 7.47 -31.59 -8.02
C LEU A 56 7.48 -32.94 -8.72
N THR A 57 8.45 -33.79 -8.40
CA THR A 57 8.38 -35.22 -8.73
C THR A 57 7.99 -36.00 -7.48
N LEU A 58 6.80 -36.59 -7.48
CA LEU A 58 6.34 -37.47 -6.40
C LEU A 58 7.12 -38.80 -6.46
N VAL A 59 7.76 -39.19 -5.36
CA VAL A 59 8.53 -40.44 -5.26
C VAL A 59 7.67 -41.53 -4.62
N SER A 60 7.05 -41.22 -3.48
CA SER A 60 6.14 -42.13 -2.78
C SER A 60 5.26 -41.40 -1.78
N VAL A 61 4.13 -42.00 -1.46
CA VAL A 61 3.21 -41.59 -0.40
C VAL A 61 2.98 -42.79 0.51
N HIS A 62 3.13 -42.60 1.83
CA HIS A 62 2.79 -43.62 2.81
C HIS A 62 1.70 -43.11 3.75
N ILE A 63 0.77 -43.99 4.09
CA ILE A 63 -0.23 -43.76 5.14
C ILE A 63 0.03 -44.75 6.25
N ASN A 64 0.25 -44.27 7.47
CA ASN A 64 0.51 -45.12 8.63
C ASN A 64 1.62 -46.16 8.39
N GLY A 65 2.68 -45.76 7.67
CA GLY A 65 3.81 -46.63 7.29
C GLY A 65 3.55 -47.62 6.16
N LYS A 66 2.36 -47.62 5.53
CA LYS A 66 2.06 -48.42 4.33
C LYS A 66 2.13 -47.56 3.08
N ALA A 67 2.91 -47.99 2.09
CA ALA A 67 2.97 -47.33 0.79
C ALA A 67 1.62 -47.46 0.07
N LEU A 68 1.09 -46.33 -0.40
CA LEU A 68 -0.10 -46.30 -1.25
C LEU A 68 0.25 -46.74 -2.67
N LYS A 69 -0.71 -47.34 -3.36
CA LYS A 69 -0.59 -47.57 -4.80
C LYS A 69 -1.15 -46.39 -5.57
N GLU A 70 -0.79 -46.29 -6.85
CA GLU A 70 -1.30 -45.25 -7.77
C GLU A 70 -2.83 -45.25 -7.93
N GLU A 71 -3.50 -46.36 -7.57
CA GLU A 71 -4.98 -46.46 -7.56
C GLU A 71 -5.63 -45.77 -6.36
N ASP A 72 -4.87 -45.49 -5.29
CA ASP A 72 -5.37 -44.97 -4.02
C ASP A 72 -5.26 -43.43 -3.90
N TYR A 73 -4.58 -42.77 -4.84
CA TYR A 73 -4.44 -41.32 -4.89
C TYR A 73 -4.60 -40.77 -6.30
N HIS A 74 -5.12 -39.55 -6.42
CA HIS A 74 -5.21 -38.85 -7.70
C HIS A 74 -4.18 -37.74 -7.73
N LEU A 75 -3.23 -37.83 -8.67
CA LEU A 75 -2.23 -36.80 -8.90
C LEU A 75 -2.56 -36.08 -10.21
N ASP A 76 -2.86 -34.78 -10.12
CA ASP A 76 -2.94 -33.89 -11.26
C ASP A 76 -1.69 -32.99 -11.35
N ALA A 77 -1.64 -32.07 -12.32
CA ALA A 77 -0.48 -31.21 -12.52
C ALA A 77 -0.21 -30.19 -11.38
N ARG A 78 -1.19 -29.96 -10.50
CA ARG A 78 -1.18 -28.96 -9.42
C ARG A 78 -1.61 -29.51 -8.05
N HIS A 79 -2.31 -30.63 -7.98
CA HIS A 79 -2.88 -31.17 -6.76
C HIS A 79 -2.65 -32.66 -6.60
N LEU A 80 -2.45 -33.06 -5.36
CA LEU A 80 -2.45 -34.44 -4.89
C LEU A 80 -3.68 -34.63 -4.00
N THR A 81 -4.60 -35.51 -4.42
CA THR A 81 -5.84 -35.81 -3.69
C THR A 81 -5.77 -37.19 -3.06
N ILE A 82 -6.03 -37.26 -1.75
CA ILE A 82 -5.89 -38.48 -0.94
C ILE A 82 -7.12 -38.67 -0.03
N GLN A 83 -7.46 -39.92 0.30
CA GLN A 83 -8.63 -40.24 1.13
C GLN A 83 -8.35 -40.37 2.64
N SER A 84 -7.13 -40.15 3.11
CA SER A 84 -6.76 -40.37 4.52
C SER A 84 -5.72 -39.35 5.02
N PRO A 85 -5.80 -38.97 6.32
CA PRO A 85 -5.10 -37.83 6.92
C PRO A 85 -3.63 -38.07 7.32
N ASP A 86 -3.26 -39.26 7.82
CA ASP A 86 -1.89 -39.54 8.26
C ASP A 86 -0.96 -39.81 7.07
N LEU A 87 -0.02 -38.91 6.80
CA LEU A 87 0.70 -38.88 5.54
C LEU A 87 2.21 -38.71 5.69
N GLU A 88 2.95 -39.56 4.98
CA GLU A 88 4.37 -39.36 4.68
C GLU A 88 4.50 -39.16 3.17
N ILE A 89 4.95 -37.98 2.76
CA ILE A 89 5.16 -37.63 1.36
C ILE A 89 6.65 -37.51 1.09
N VAL A 90 7.10 -38.24 0.07
CA VAL A 90 8.48 -38.15 -0.42
C VAL A 90 8.46 -37.45 -1.76
N THR A 91 9.02 -36.24 -1.82
CA THR A 91 9.14 -35.45 -3.05
C THR A 91 10.60 -35.29 -3.44
N LYS A 92 10.83 -35.23 -4.75
CA LYS A 92 12.13 -34.90 -5.34
C LYS A 92 12.04 -33.53 -6.01
N ILE A 93 12.99 -32.67 -5.69
CA ILE A 93 13.11 -31.31 -6.22
C ILE A 93 14.51 -31.00 -6.73
N LEU A 94 14.61 -30.08 -7.69
CA LEU A 94 15.87 -29.66 -8.33
C LEU A 94 16.13 -28.16 -8.15
N PRO A 95 16.56 -27.70 -6.96
CA PRO A 95 16.75 -26.27 -6.69
C PRO A 95 17.78 -25.57 -7.58
N GLN A 96 18.71 -26.35 -8.16
CA GLN A 96 19.74 -25.85 -9.08
C GLN A 96 19.14 -25.31 -10.39
N LYS A 97 17.99 -25.83 -10.79
CA LYS A 97 17.31 -25.46 -12.04
C LYS A 97 16.18 -24.45 -11.82
N ASN A 98 15.92 -24.08 -10.57
CA ASN A 98 14.85 -23.16 -10.23
C ASN A 98 15.29 -21.71 -10.49
N THR A 99 14.97 -21.21 -11.67
CA THR A 99 15.21 -19.81 -12.08
C THR A 99 14.10 -18.86 -11.62
N SER A 100 12.99 -19.37 -11.08
CA SER A 100 11.87 -18.55 -10.59
C SER A 100 12.12 -17.90 -9.23
N LEU A 101 13.15 -18.35 -8.50
CA LEU A 101 13.51 -17.88 -7.15
C LEU A 101 12.36 -18.00 -6.13
N GLU A 102 11.46 -18.96 -6.34
CA GLU A 102 10.30 -19.27 -5.50
C GLU A 102 10.35 -20.74 -5.06
N GLY A 103 10.02 -21.02 -3.81
CA GLY A 103 10.29 -22.31 -3.18
C GLY A 103 11.77 -22.43 -2.81
N LEU A 104 12.35 -23.63 -2.94
CA LEU A 104 13.78 -23.87 -2.70
C LEU A 104 14.59 -23.64 -3.99
N TYR A 105 15.59 -22.77 -3.95
CA TYR A 105 16.44 -22.43 -5.09
C TYR A 105 17.91 -22.22 -4.67
N LYS A 106 18.81 -22.07 -5.65
CA LYS A 106 20.22 -21.73 -5.39
C LYS A 106 20.56 -20.33 -5.89
N SER A 107 21.13 -19.52 -5.01
CA SER A 107 21.67 -18.20 -5.34
C SER A 107 23.15 -18.12 -4.95
N SER A 108 24.02 -17.82 -5.91
CA SER A 108 25.47 -17.62 -5.68
C SER A 108 26.16 -18.72 -4.86
N GLY A 109 25.75 -19.97 -5.05
CA GLY A 109 26.34 -21.12 -4.32
C GLY A 109 25.58 -21.56 -3.07
N ILE A 110 24.61 -20.77 -2.59
CA ILE A 110 23.85 -20.99 -1.35
C ILE A 110 22.43 -21.44 -1.70
N PHE A 111 21.87 -22.38 -0.92
CA PHE A 111 20.45 -22.75 -1.03
C PHE A 111 19.60 -21.83 -0.16
N CYS A 112 18.58 -21.23 -0.77
CA CYS A 112 17.67 -20.27 -0.14
C CYS A 112 16.22 -20.68 -0.40
N THR A 113 15.29 -20.19 0.42
CA THR A 113 13.85 -20.44 0.28
C THR A 113 13.06 -19.13 0.24
N GLN A 114 12.07 -19.06 -0.66
CA GLN A 114 11.06 -18.00 -0.70
C GLN A 114 9.68 -18.65 -0.80
N CYS A 115 8.88 -18.61 0.27
CA CYS A 115 7.61 -19.35 0.34
C CYS A 115 6.36 -18.45 0.33
N GLY A 116 6.49 -17.14 0.57
CA GLY A 116 5.36 -16.23 0.43
C GLY A 116 5.17 -15.82 -1.04
N ALA A 117 3.97 -15.81 -1.61
CA ALA A 117 2.67 -16.15 -0.99
C ALA A 117 2.33 -17.66 -1.02
N GLU A 118 2.82 -18.36 -2.04
CA GLU A 118 2.41 -19.73 -2.41
C GLU A 118 3.63 -20.56 -2.88
N GLY A 119 4.80 -20.31 -2.31
CA GLY A 119 6.05 -20.94 -2.74
C GLY A 119 6.32 -22.28 -2.05
N PHE A 120 5.58 -22.64 -1.01
CA PHE A 120 5.83 -23.88 -0.27
C PHE A 120 5.37 -25.12 -1.08
N ARG A 121 4.35 -24.97 -1.92
CA ARG A 121 3.93 -25.99 -2.91
C ARG A 121 4.99 -26.34 -3.96
N LYS A 122 6.08 -25.55 -4.08
CA LYS A 122 7.26 -25.87 -4.91
C LYS A 122 8.34 -26.65 -4.15
N ILE A 123 8.10 -26.95 -2.88
CA ILE A 123 9.00 -27.72 -2.01
C ILE A 123 8.41 -29.10 -1.73
N THR A 124 7.14 -29.16 -1.34
CA THR A 124 6.39 -30.40 -1.08
C THR A 124 4.91 -30.21 -1.38
N PHE A 125 4.14 -31.30 -1.42
CA PHE A 125 2.68 -31.23 -1.46
C PHE A 125 2.15 -30.78 -0.10
N TYR A 126 1.41 -29.67 -0.06
CA TYR A 126 0.89 -29.08 1.18
C TYR A 126 -0.40 -28.29 0.94
N GLN A 127 -1.21 -28.05 1.99
CA GLN A 127 -2.29 -27.05 1.94
C GLN A 127 -1.69 -25.65 2.01
N ASP A 128 -1.19 -25.16 0.88
CA ASP A 128 -0.44 -23.91 0.78
C ASP A 128 -1.40 -22.71 0.68
N ALA A 129 -2.33 -22.64 1.63
CA ALA A 129 -3.40 -21.65 1.76
C ALA A 129 -3.20 -20.78 3.01
N GLY A 130 -1.95 -20.38 3.26
CA GLY A 130 -1.58 -19.55 4.41
C GLY A 130 -2.27 -18.17 4.42
N PRO A 131 -2.15 -17.41 5.52
CA PRO A 131 -2.78 -16.09 5.65
C PRO A 131 -2.31 -15.07 4.61
N ILE A 132 -1.23 -15.35 3.87
CA ILE A 132 -0.72 -14.50 2.78
C ILE A 132 -0.94 -15.11 1.38
N ALA A 133 -1.53 -16.31 1.29
CA ALA A 133 -1.74 -17.04 0.03
C ALA A 133 -2.93 -16.50 -0.79
N HIS A 134 -3.75 -15.63 -0.20
CA HIS A 134 -4.85 -14.98 -0.90
C HIS A 134 -4.36 -13.76 -1.67
N GLN A 135 -4.99 -13.46 -2.81
CA GLN A 135 -4.67 -12.27 -3.59
C GLN A 135 -4.85 -11.01 -2.74
N VAL A 136 -3.80 -10.20 -2.74
CA VAL A 136 -3.79 -8.94 -2.03
C VAL A 136 -4.72 -7.95 -2.73
N ARG A 137 -5.55 -7.23 -1.96
CA ARG A 137 -6.37 -6.14 -2.48
C ARG A 137 -5.64 -4.82 -2.21
N PRO A 138 -5.39 -3.94 -3.19
CA PRO A 138 -5.66 -4.00 -4.64
C PRO A 138 -4.58 -4.77 -5.46
N HIS A 139 -4.82 -4.95 -6.78
CA HIS A 139 -3.99 -5.70 -7.76
C HIS A 139 -2.50 -5.29 -7.83
N SER A 140 -2.11 -4.19 -7.20
CA SER A 140 -0.71 -3.74 -7.10
C SER A 140 -0.21 -3.91 -5.67
N TYR A 141 0.84 -4.70 -5.49
CA TYR A 141 1.48 -4.95 -4.20
C TYR A 141 1.92 -3.65 -3.52
N ILE A 142 2.42 -2.67 -4.27
CA ILE A 142 2.86 -1.36 -3.75
C ILE A 142 1.68 -0.60 -3.12
N GLN A 143 0.51 -0.64 -3.78
CA GLN A 143 -0.68 0.03 -3.27
C GLN A 143 -1.18 -0.59 -1.96
N VAL A 144 -0.89 -1.87 -1.69
CA VAL A 144 -1.30 -2.51 -0.42
C VAL A 144 -0.48 -1.96 0.73
N TYR A 145 0.83 -1.87 0.55
CA TYR A 145 1.75 -1.49 1.63
C TYR A 145 1.62 0.00 1.95
N GLU A 146 1.79 0.86 0.95
CA GLU A 146 1.82 2.31 1.17
C GLU A 146 0.43 2.84 1.54
N LYS A 147 -0.61 2.49 0.77
CA LYS A 147 -1.99 2.89 1.11
C LYS A 147 -2.43 2.27 2.43
N GLY A 148 -2.09 0.99 2.66
CA GLY A 148 -2.40 0.30 3.91
C GLY A 148 -1.79 1.01 5.11
N ALA A 149 -0.52 1.41 5.02
CA ALA A 149 0.16 2.18 6.06
C ALA A 149 -0.56 3.51 6.34
N GLU A 150 -0.99 4.23 5.30
CA GLU A 150 -1.75 5.48 5.46
C GLU A 150 -3.14 5.28 6.07
N VAL A 151 -3.82 4.17 5.76
CA VAL A 151 -5.07 3.80 6.44
C VAL A 151 -4.82 3.47 7.91
N ILE A 152 -3.71 2.81 8.25
CA ILE A 152 -3.31 2.59 9.65
C ILE A 152 -2.98 3.91 10.35
N ARG A 153 -2.30 4.84 9.66
CA ARG A 153 -2.00 6.18 10.15
C ARG A 153 -3.28 6.97 10.43
N MET A 154 -4.33 6.83 9.61
CA MET A 154 -5.63 7.45 9.86
C MET A 154 -6.23 7.03 11.22
N TYR A 155 -6.13 5.75 11.62
CA TYR A 155 -6.55 5.33 12.97
C TYR A 155 -5.78 6.07 14.06
N LYS A 156 -4.46 6.19 13.91
CA LYS A 156 -3.63 6.91 14.89
C LYS A 156 -4.00 8.39 14.96
N THR A 157 -4.34 9.02 13.84
CA THR A 157 -4.83 10.41 13.81
C THR A 157 -6.18 10.55 14.54
N LEU A 158 -7.09 9.59 14.36
CA LEU A 158 -8.44 9.64 14.95
C LEU A 158 -8.45 9.32 16.44
N LEU A 159 -7.72 8.28 16.85
CA LEU A 159 -7.69 7.76 18.22
C LEU A 159 -6.60 8.42 19.08
N GLY A 160 -5.66 9.12 18.45
CA GLY A 160 -4.42 9.56 19.07
C GLY A 160 -3.49 8.38 19.42
N SER A 161 -2.25 8.71 19.82
CA SER A 161 -1.22 7.70 20.13
C SER A 161 -1.63 6.75 21.27
N GLN A 162 -2.34 7.26 22.28
CA GLN A 162 -2.78 6.44 23.41
C GLN A 162 -3.94 5.51 23.03
N GLY A 163 -4.93 6.00 22.29
CA GLY A 163 -6.07 5.19 21.87
C GLY A 163 -5.66 4.10 20.88
N PHE A 164 -4.75 4.42 19.96
CA PHE A 164 -4.16 3.44 19.06
C PHE A 164 -3.42 2.35 19.82
N ARG A 165 -2.61 2.70 20.83
CA ARG A 165 -1.90 1.71 21.64
C ARG A 165 -2.85 0.78 22.40
N LYS A 166 -3.92 1.32 22.99
CA LYS A 166 -4.96 0.51 23.65
C LYS A 166 -5.63 -0.46 22.69
N GLY A 167 -5.93 -0.01 21.46
CA GLY A 167 -6.46 -0.86 20.40
C GLY A 167 -5.52 -1.99 20.02
N MET A 168 -4.23 -1.70 19.88
CA MET A 168 -3.20 -2.72 19.62
C MET A 168 -3.09 -3.74 20.75
N ASP A 169 -3.09 -3.30 22.01
CA ASP A 169 -3.01 -4.19 23.16
C ASP A 169 -4.24 -5.14 23.22
N LEU A 170 -5.43 -4.62 22.89
CA LEU A 170 -6.64 -5.44 22.81
C LEU A 170 -6.61 -6.41 21.62
N TYR A 171 -6.11 -5.97 20.47
CA TYR A 171 -5.96 -6.80 19.27
C TYR A 171 -5.06 -8.01 19.55
N PHE A 172 -3.86 -7.78 20.09
CA PHE A 172 -2.97 -8.88 20.47
C PHE A 172 -3.59 -9.77 21.53
N LYS A 173 -4.27 -9.21 22.54
CA LYS A 173 -4.94 -10.02 23.57
C LYS A 173 -6.02 -10.95 23.00
N ARG A 174 -6.71 -10.56 21.93
CA ARG A 174 -7.79 -11.34 21.31
C ARG A 174 -7.29 -12.36 20.29
N HIS A 175 -6.21 -12.03 19.57
CA HIS A 175 -5.87 -12.70 18.32
C HIS A 175 -4.43 -13.22 18.25
N ASP A 176 -3.66 -13.16 19.34
CA ASP A 176 -2.32 -13.74 19.38
C ASP A 176 -2.35 -15.24 19.02
N GLY A 177 -1.47 -15.65 18.10
CA GLY A 177 -1.41 -17.01 17.55
C GLY A 177 -2.49 -17.36 16.50
N GLN A 178 -3.33 -16.41 16.07
CA GLN A 178 -4.38 -16.65 15.08
C GLN A 178 -4.11 -15.96 13.74
N ALA A 179 -4.63 -16.55 12.65
CA ALA A 179 -4.77 -15.85 11.38
C ALA A 179 -6.09 -15.08 11.38
N VAL A 180 -6.04 -13.77 11.16
CA VAL A 180 -7.19 -12.87 11.32
C VAL A 180 -7.40 -11.96 10.12
N MET A 181 -8.57 -11.34 10.05
CA MET A 181 -8.99 -10.45 8.97
C MET A 181 -8.84 -8.97 9.37
N CYS A 182 -8.88 -8.05 8.40
CA CYS A 182 -8.84 -6.61 8.73
C CYS A 182 -10.08 -6.16 9.54
N ASP A 183 -11.19 -6.88 9.49
CA ASP A 183 -12.40 -6.65 10.30
C ASP A 183 -12.11 -6.87 11.79
N ASP A 184 -11.30 -7.87 12.13
CA ASP A 184 -10.90 -8.15 13.51
C ASP A 184 -10.03 -7.02 14.07
N PHE A 185 -9.14 -6.49 13.24
CA PHE A 185 -8.35 -5.30 13.56
C PHE A 185 -9.22 -4.06 13.79
N TYR A 186 -10.19 -3.82 12.89
CA TYR A 186 -11.17 -2.74 13.05
C TYR A 186 -11.98 -2.88 14.34
N ALA A 187 -12.50 -4.08 14.62
CA ALA A 187 -13.29 -4.36 15.81
C ALA A 187 -12.48 -4.14 17.10
N ALA A 188 -11.22 -4.57 17.14
CA ALA A 188 -10.35 -4.32 18.29
C ALA A 188 -10.08 -2.82 18.51
N MET A 189 -9.85 -2.06 17.44
CA MET A 189 -9.62 -0.61 17.51
C MET A 189 -10.86 0.15 18.00
N ARG A 190 -12.05 -0.26 17.50
CA ARG A 190 -13.34 0.30 17.88
C ARG A 190 -13.66 0.02 19.35
N ASP A 191 -13.61 -1.25 19.74
CA ASP A 191 -13.99 -1.70 21.09
C ASP A 191 -13.05 -1.19 22.19
N ALA A 192 -11.77 -0.95 21.88
CA ALA A 192 -10.82 -0.41 22.86
C ALA A 192 -11.00 1.08 23.17
N ASN A 193 -11.73 1.80 22.32
CA ASN A 193 -11.82 3.26 22.36
C ASN A 193 -13.25 3.79 22.43
N ASP A 194 -14.26 2.91 22.44
CA ASP A 194 -15.68 3.26 22.40
C ASP A 194 -16.02 4.26 21.26
N ALA A 195 -15.25 4.20 20.17
CA ALA A 195 -15.35 5.12 19.04
C ALA A 195 -15.87 4.36 17.82
N ASP A 196 -16.98 4.82 17.24
CA ASP A 196 -17.55 4.22 16.03
C ASP A 196 -17.10 5.00 14.78
N PHE A 197 -16.55 4.29 13.80
CA PHE A 197 -16.10 4.85 12.53
C PHE A 197 -16.94 4.28 11.39
N ALA A 198 -18.19 4.72 11.32
CA ALA A 198 -19.08 4.38 10.21
C ALA A 198 -18.38 4.63 8.87
N ASN A 199 -18.48 3.65 7.95
CA ASN A 199 -17.91 3.67 6.60
C ASN A 199 -16.37 3.68 6.51
N PHE A 200 -15.62 3.48 7.60
CA PHE A 200 -14.16 3.39 7.55
C PHE A 200 -13.68 2.11 6.84
N LEU A 201 -14.43 1.01 6.95
CA LEU A 201 -14.12 -0.27 6.30
C LEU A 201 -14.10 -0.18 4.76
N LEU A 202 -14.70 0.85 4.16
CA LEU A 202 -14.63 1.09 2.71
C LEU A 202 -13.18 1.28 2.23
N TRP A 203 -12.31 1.82 3.09
CA TRP A 203 -10.87 1.97 2.81
C TRP A 203 -10.13 0.63 2.69
N PHE A 204 -10.56 -0.38 3.47
CA PHE A 204 -9.94 -1.71 3.48
C PHE A 204 -10.48 -2.61 2.38
N TYR A 205 -11.79 -2.60 2.15
CA TYR A 205 -12.44 -3.73 1.50
C TYR A 205 -13.08 -3.45 0.15
N SER A 206 -13.65 -2.26 -0.03
CA SER A 206 -14.74 -2.13 -1.00
C SER A 206 -14.45 -1.18 -2.15
N GLN A 207 -13.49 -0.27 -2.02
CA GLN A 207 -13.37 0.81 -2.98
C GLN A 207 -11.94 1.15 -3.37
N ALA A 208 -11.60 0.82 -4.62
CA ALA A 208 -10.38 1.24 -5.27
C ALA A 208 -10.45 2.71 -5.72
N GLY A 209 -9.28 3.30 -5.97
CA GLY A 209 -9.14 4.71 -6.33
C GLY A 209 -8.76 5.59 -5.13
N ALA A 210 -8.18 6.74 -5.44
CA ALA A 210 -7.88 7.79 -4.50
C ALA A 210 -9.02 8.82 -4.51
N PRO A 211 -9.62 9.17 -3.36
CA PRO A 211 -10.63 10.22 -3.31
C PRO A 211 -10.06 11.58 -3.70
N VAL A 212 -10.82 12.33 -4.48
CA VAL A 212 -10.57 13.74 -4.78
C VAL A 212 -11.43 14.57 -3.83
N VAL A 213 -10.79 15.42 -3.03
CA VAL A 213 -11.47 16.34 -2.12
C VAL A 213 -11.29 17.75 -2.65
N LYS A 214 -12.40 18.38 -3.02
CA LYS A 214 -12.46 19.77 -3.48
C LYS A 214 -12.83 20.67 -2.30
N VAL A 215 -12.02 21.67 -2.04
CA VAL A 215 -12.22 22.65 -0.97
C VAL A 215 -12.33 24.05 -1.57
N ASN A 216 -13.50 24.67 -1.39
CA ASN A 216 -13.73 26.06 -1.76
C ASN A 216 -13.86 26.91 -0.50
N THR A 217 -13.19 28.05 -0.51
CA THR A 217 -13.15 28.99 0.59
C THR A 217 -13.98 30.23 0.25
N SER A 218 -14.74 30.73 1.23
CA SER A 218 -15.42 32.01 1.07
C SER A 218 -15.36 32.78 2.38
N TYR A 219 -14.97 34.04 2.28
CA TYR A 219 -14.89 34.95 3.41
C TYR A 219 -15.94 36.04 3.24
N ASN A 220 -16.82 36.20 4.23
CA ASN A 220 -17.76 37.29 4.30
C ASN A 220 -17.23 38.37 5.27
N PRO A 221 -16.77 39.54 4.77
CA PRO A 221 -16.24 40.61 5.61
C PRO A 221 -17.27 41.25 6.54
N GLU A 222 -18.55 41.33 6.13
CA GLU A 222 -19.60 41.98 6.92
C GLU A 222 -20.07 41.12 8.09
N GLY A 223 -20.08 39.80 7.90
CA GLY A 223 -20.47 38.82 8.91
C GLY A 223 -19.30 38.14 9.60
N HIS A 224 -18.06 38.60 9.34
CA HIS A 224 -16.82 38.00 9.83
C HIS A 224 -16.71 36.48 9.62
N THR A 225 -17.49 35.88 8.71
CA THR A 225 -17.60 34.44 8.65
C THR A 225 -16.71 33.88 7.55
N PHE A 226 -15.82 32.94 7.91
CA PHE A 226 -15.08 32.14 6.94
C PHE A 226 -15.72 30.76 6.79
N SER A 227 -16.14 30.45 5.57
CA SER A 227 -16.82 29.20 5.23
C SER A 227 -15.94 28.34 4.34
N LEU A 228 -15.77 27.08 4.75
CA LEU A 228 -15.14 26.02 3.96
C LEU A 228 -16.21 25.10 3.41
N LYS A 229 -16.35 25.05 2.09
CA LYS A 229 -17.19 24.08 1.40
C LYS A 229 -16.31 22.95 0.91
N ILE A 230 -16.46 21.78 1.54
CA ILE A 230 -15.70 20.58 1.22
C ILE A 230 -16.62 19.59 0.53
N SER A 231 -16.21 19.08 -0.62
CA SER A 231 -16.88 18.00 -1.34
C SER A 231 -15.88 16.91 -1.68
N GLN A 232 -16.32 15.65 -1.63
CA GLN A 232 -15.52 14.51 -2.05
C GLN A 232 -16.13 13.87 -3.30
N GLU A 233 -15.26 13.38 -4.17
CA GLU A 233 -15.60 12.65 -5.38
C GLU A 233 -14.59 11.53 -5.57
N ILE A 234 -15.04 10.37 -6.04
CA ILE A 234 -14.17 9.21 -6.22
C ILE A 234 -14.37 8.74 -7.65
N PRO A 235 -13.36 8.90 -8.53
CA PRO A 235 -13.49 8.50 -9.92
C PRO A 235 -13.80 7.01 -10.07
N PRO A 236 -14.59 6.62 -11.10
CA PRO A 236 -14.84 5.22 -11.38
C PRO A 236 -13.54 4.51 -11.76
N THR A 237 -13.36 3.28 -11.27
CA THR A 237 -12.17 2.45 -11.58
C THR A 237 -12.59 1.21 -12.37
N PRO A 238 -11.69 0.56 -13.14
CA PRO A 238 -12.01 -0.69 -13.80
C PRO A 238 -12.61 -1.72 -12.83
N GLY A 239 -13.79 -2.25 -13.15
CA GLY A 239 -14.54 -3.19 -12.29
C GLY A 239 -15.37 -2.56 -11.17
N GLN A 240 -15.34 -1.23 -10.98
CA GLN A 240 -16.13 -0.51 -9.97
C GLN A 240 -16.60 0.86 -10.50
N SER A 241 -17.79 0.89 -11.11
CA SER A 241 -18.39 2.12 -11.65
C SER A 241 -19.17 2.95 -10.62
N VAL A 242 -19.67 2.31 -9.56
CA VAL A 242 -20.39 2.98 -8.46
C VAL A 242 -19.46 3.14 -7.28
N LYS A 243 -19.42 4.36 -6.71
CA LYS A 243 -18.57 4.72 -5.60
C LYS A 243 -19.39 5.37 -4.49
N GLU A 244 -19.09 5.02 -3.25
CA GLU A 244 -19.71 5.59 -2.05
C GLU A 244 -18.77 6.59 -1.36
N PRO A 245 -19.29 7.62 -0.68
CA PRO A 245 -18.48 8.54 0.10
C PRO A 245 -17.68 7.83 1.20
N MET A 246 -16.39 8.10 1.26
CA MET A 246 -15.49 7.55 2.28
C MET A 246 -15.38 8.48 3.49
N PHE A 247 -15.06 7.90 4.65
CA PHE A 247 -14.70 8.67 5.83
C PHE A 247 -13.28 9.25 5.66
N ILE A 248 -13.14 10.57 5.62
CA ILE A 248 -11.85 11.27 5.42
C ILE A 248 -11.63 12.23 6.60
N PRO A 249 -10.64 11.98 7.48
CA PRO A 249 -10.24 12.97 8.47
C PRO A 249 -9.54 14.13 7.77
N ILE A 250 -9.95 15.37 8.02
CA ILE A 250 -9.26 16.57 7.51
C ILE A 250 -8.83 17.41 8.71
N ALA A 251 -7.52 17.51 8.92
CA ALA A 251 -6.93 18.40 9.90
C ALA A 251 -6.79 19.81 9.31
N VAL A 252 -7.25 20.81 10.05
CA VAL A 252 -7.17 22.23 9.66
C VAL A 252 -6.61 23.00 10.85
N GLU A 253 -5.58 23.82 10.64
CA GLU A 253 -5.07 24.74 11.66
C GLU A 253 -5.30 26.20 11.24
N ARG A 254 -5.67 27.03 12.23
CA ARG A 254 -5.48 28.47 12.23
C ARG A 254 -4.30 28.80 13.15
N ARG A 255 -3.45 29.77 12.79
CA ARG A 255 -2.45 30.33 13.73
C ARG A 255 -3.11 30.62 15.10
N GLY A 256 -2.81 29.78 16.10
CA GLY A 256 -3.15 29.99 17.50
C GLY A 256 -3.98 28.90 18.22
N VAL A 257 -4.86 28.12 17.56
CA VAL A 257 -5.62 27.05 18.23
C VAL A 257 -6.16 26.03 17.20
N CYS A 258 -5.96 24.74 17.46
CA CYS A 258 -6.54 23.61 16.72
C CYS A 258 -8.00 23.35 17.15
N ILE A 259 -9.05 23.83 16.44
CA ILE A 259 -10.45 23.40 16.66
C ILE A 259 -11.32 23.47 15.39
N LYS A 260 -12.27 22.52 15.29
CA LYS A 260 -13.50 22.50 14.48
C LYS A 260 -14.31 23.82 14.50
N LEU A 261 -15.04 24.07 13.40
CA LEU A 261 -16.23 24.95 13.22
C LEU A 261 -16.02 26.45 13.00
N LEU A 262 -16.99 27.04 12.27
CA LEU A 262 -17.19 28.47 11.95
C LEU A 262 -16.66 29.41 13.04
N ILE A 263 -15.78 30.33 12.65
CA ILE A 263 -15.18 31.34 13.53
C ILE A 263 -15.41 32.71 12.89
N ASP A 264 -15.67 33.72 13.72
CA ASP A 264 -15.62 35.15 13.36
C ASP A 264 -14.15 35.56 13.13
N ILE A 265 -13.84 36.04 11.92
CA ILE A 265 -12.51 36.38 11.41
C ILE A 265 -12.57 37.80 10.82
N PHE A 266 -11.51 38.58 11.06
CA PHE A 266 -11.40 39.99 10.66
C PHE A 266 -10.58 40.22 9.37
N ASP A 267 -9.78 39.24 8.92
CA ASP A 267 -8.92 39.32 7.72
C ASP A 267 -9.03 38.07 6.82
N ARG A 268 -8.71 38.20 5.52
CA ARG A 268 -8.69 37.07 4.56
C ARG A 268 -7.69 36.01 5.03
N LEU A 269 -8.18 34.79 5.25
CA LEU A 269 -7.40 33.67 5.79
C LEU A 269 -6.90 32.73 4.69
N VAL A 270 -5.65 32.30 4.79
CA VAL A 270 -5.10 31.19 3.99
C VAL A 270 -5.17 29.90 4.81
N PRO A 271 -6.04 28.94 4.48
CA PRO A 271 -6.18 27.70 5.25
C PRO A 271 -5.03 26.73 4.97
N SER A 272 -4.45 26.18 6.05
CA SER A 272 -3.53 25.04 5.99
C SER A 272 -4.34 23.74 6.09
N LEU A 273 -4.49 23.03 4.96
CA LEU A 273 -5.34 21.85 4.80
C LEU A 273 -4.49 20.57 4.75
N LEU A 274 -5.06 19.42 5.12
CA LEU A 274 -4.42 18.08 5.04
C LEU A 274 -3.06 17.98 5.78
N ARG A 275 -2.96 18.60 6.96
CA ARG A 275 -1.70 18.68 7.72
C ARG A 275 -1.13 17.31 8.03
N GLY A 276 0.17 17.16 7.83
CA GLY A 276 0.89 15.90 8.05
C GLY A 276 0.32 14.73 7.23
N TYR A 277 -0.25 14.99 6.05
CA TYR A 277 -0.85 14.00 5.15
C TYR A 277 -1.76 13.01 5.89
N ASN A 278 -2.79 13.54 6.55
CA ASN A 278 -3.58 12.75 7.48
C ASN A 278 -4.60 11.80 6.81
N ALA A 279 -4.74 11.87 5.49
CA ALA A 279 -5.52 10.94 4.68
C ALA A 279 -4.93 10.82 3.25
N PRO A 280 -4.94 9.63 2.63
CA PRO A 280 -4.41 9.42 1.29
C PRO A 280 -5.42 9.87 0.22
N ILE A 281 -5.48 11.18 -0.01
CA ILE A 281 -6.44 11.84 -0.92
C ILE A 281 -5.74 12.80 -1.89
N HIS A 282 -6.39 13.09 -3.01
CA HIS A 282 -6.04 14.21 -3.89
C HIS A 282 -6.80 15.45 -3.43
N LEU A 283 -6.08 16.51 -3.05
CA LEU A 283 -6.67 17.75 -2.58
C LEU A 283 -6.69 18.78 -3.71
N GLU A 284 -7.87 19.23 -4.10
CA GLU A 284 -8.08 20.38 -4.97
C GLU A 284 -8.59 21.55 -4.13
N SER A 285 -7.95 22.71 -4.27
CA SER A 285 -8.34 23.92 -3.53
C SER A 285 -8.33 25.14 -4.43
N ASP A 286 -9.09 26.17 -4.02
CA ASP A 286 -9.15 27.48 -4.67
C ASP A 286 -8.01 28.44 -4.26
N LEU A 287 -6.94 27.91 -3.66
CA LEU A 287 -5.79 28.69 -3.24
C LEU A 287 -5.06 29.29 -4.45
N THR A 288 -4.75 30.58 -4.36
CA THR A 288 -3.99 31.29 -5.38
C THR A 288 -2.49 30.98 -5.25
N ASP A 289 -1.70 31.30 -6.28
CA ASP A 289 -0.25 31.11 -6.22
C ASP A 289 0.38 31.96 -5.09
N ASP A 290 -0.14 33.17 -4.83
CA ASP A 290 0.28 34.03 -3.71
C ASP A 290 -0.02 33.38 -2.35
N ASP A 291 -1.16 32.70 -2.23
CA ASP A 291 -1.54 31.97 -1.02
C ASP A 291 -0.59 30.77 -0.80
N LEU A 292 -0.20 30.07 -1.87
CA LEU A 292 0.77 28.97 -1.83
C LEU A 292 2.19 29.45 -1.47
N PHE A 293 2.64 30.58 -2.03
CA PHE A 293 3.90 31.21 -1.63
C PHE A 293 3.87 31.63 -0.15
N PHE A 294 2.73 32.12 0.34
CA PHE A 294 2.55 32.45 1.74
C PHE A 294 2.69 31.19 2.63
N LEU A 295 2.03 30.09 2.28
CA LEU A 295 2.12 28.82 3.03
C LEU A 295 3.55 28.26 3.05
N LEU A 296 4.24 28.23 1.91
CA LEU A 296 5.64 27.79 1.80
C LEU A 296 6.56 28.54 2.78
N ALA A 297 6.34 29.85 2.93
CA ALA A 297 7.15 30.72 3.78
C ALA A 297 6.74 30.72 5.27
N ASN A 298 5.45 30.48 5.60
CA ASN A 298 4.88 30.85 6.89
C ASN A 298 4.10 29.77 7.65
N ASP A 299 3.82 28.62 7.02
CA ASP A 299 3.11 27.53 7.68
C ASP A 299 3.96 26.91 8.80
N SER A 300 3.31 26.45 9.88
CA SER A 300 3.96 25.76 11.00
C SER A 300 4.16 24.27 10.76
N ASP A 301 3.46 23.68 9.78
CA ASP A 301 3.61 22.27 9.42
C ASP A 301 4.60 22.12 8.26
N GLU A 302 5.69 21.38 8.52
CA GLU A 302 6.74 21.14 7.53
C GLU A 302 6.20 20.46 6.27
N PHE A 303 5.29 19.50 6.43
CA PHE A 303 4.68 18.81 5.30
C PHE A 303 3.91 19.78 4.40
N ASN A 304 3.06 20.64 4.96
CA ASN A 304 2.31 21.62 4.18
C ASN A 304 3.18 22.71 3.54
N ARG A 305 4.29 23.11 4.17
CA ARG A 305 5.28 23.99 3.53
C ARG A 305 5.88 23.31 2.30
N TRP A 306 6.32 22.06 2.45
CA TRP A 306 6.87 21.27 1.36
C TRP A 306 5.84 21.07 0.25
N GLU A 307 4.61 20.67 0.59
CA GLU A 307 3.53 20.41 -0.37
C GLU A 307 3.12 21.67 -1.14
N ALA A 308 3.08 22.84 -0.49
CA ALA A 308 2.85 24.11 -1.20
C ALA A 308 3.93 24.38 -2.26
N GLY A 309 5.19 24.05 -1.95
CA GLY A 309 6.30 24.09 -2.91
C GLY A 309 6.11 23.10 -4.06
N GLN A 310 5.69 21.86 -3.76
CA GLN A 310 5.45 20.85 -4.79
C GLN A 310 4.27 21.21 -5.69
N ILE A 311 3.17 21.78 -5.16
CA ILE A 311 2.04 22.27 -5.96
C ILE A 311 2.52 23.35 -6.95
N LEU A 312 3.30 24.32 -6.47
CA LEU A 312 3.87 25.37 -7.33
C LEU A 312 4.81 24.78 -8.39
N ALA A 313 5.65 23.83 -8.01
CA ALA A 313 6.56 23.14 -8.93
C ALA A 313 5.78 22.37 -10.00
N ARG A 314 4.76 21.59 -9.63
CA ARG A 314 3.92 20.84 -10.58
C ARG A 314 3.20 21.77 -11.55
N LYS A 315 2.59 22.85 -11.07
CA LYS A 315 1.95 23.88 -11.93
C LYS A 315 2.95 24.46 -12.94
N LEU A 316 4.15 24.79 -12.48
CA LEU A 316 5.21 25.30 -13.36
C LEU A 316 5.65 24.26 -14.38
N MET A 317 5.92 23.03 -13.96
CA MET A 317 6.35 21.94 -14.86
C MET A 317 5.29 21.64 -15.92
N LEU A 318 4.02 21.56 -15.55
CA LEU A 318 2.92 21.35 -16.50
C LEU A 318 2.79 22.52 -17.50
N SER A 319 2.94 23.77 -17.04
CA SER A 319 2.94 24.94 -17.93
C SER A 319 4.11 24.91 -18.91
N LEU A 320 5.30 24.48 -18.47
CA LEU A 320 6.48 24.38 -19.32
C LEU A 320 6.33 23.25 -20.36
N VAL A 321 5.72 22.13 -19.98
CA VAL A 321 5.42 21.05 -20.91
C VAL A 321 4.42 21.52 -21.98
N ASP A 322 3.37 22.24 -21.60
CA ASP A 322 2.42 22.84 -22.56
C ASP A 322 3.11 23.84 -23.51
N ASP A 323 3.96 24.72 -22.97
CA ASP A 323 4.71 25.68 -23.77
C ASP A 323 5.67 24.97 -24.74
N PHE A 324 6.31 23.87 -24.32
CA PHE A 324 7.19 23.06 -25.17
C PHE A 324 6.41 22.39 -26.31
N GLN A 325 5.26 21.79 -26.01
CA GLN A 325 4.37 21.17 -27.01
C GLN A 325 3.87 22.19 -28.04
N HIS A 326 3.69 23.45 -27.62
CA HIS A 326 3.28 24.56 -28.49
C HIS A 326 4.45 25.35 -29.12
N ASN A 327 5.70 24.89 -28.98
CA ASN A 327 6.91 25.58 -29.47
C ASN A 327 7.05 27.04 -28.99
N LYS A 328 6.56 27.35 -27.78
CA LYS A 328 6.71 28.67 -27.16
C LYS A 328 8.05 28.78 -26.43
N PRO A 329 8.58 30.01 -26.26
CA PRO A 329 9.77 30.22 -25.44
C PRO A 329 9.44 29.91 -23.97
N LEU A 330 10.21 28.99 -23.41
CA LEU A 330 10.04 28.53 -22.04
C LEU A 330 10.65 29.55 -21.07
N VAL A 331 9.81 30.19 -20.26
CA VAL A 331 10.23 31.20 -19.28
C VAL A 331 9.88 30.72 -17.88
N LEU A 332 10.87 30.59 -17.01
CA LEU A 332 10.64 30.32 -15.60
C LEU A 332 10.04 31.53 -14.90
N ASN A 333 9.07 31.30 -14.02
CA ASN A 333 8.51 32.35 -13.20
C ASN A 333 9.56 32.87 -12.20
N SER A 334 9.92 34.15 -12.30
CA SER A 334 10.92 34.78 -11.44
C SER A 334 10.57 34.70 -9.95
N CYS A 335 9.28 34.75 -9.60
CA CYS A 335 8.83 34.60 -8.21
C CYS A 335 9.15 33.20 -7.65
N PHE A 336 9.09 32.16 -8.49
CA PHE A 336 9.43 30.79 -8.09
C PHE A 336 10.93 30.64 -7.85
N VAL A 337 11.76 31.16 -8.75
CA VAL A 337 13.22 31.16 -8.62
C VAL A 337 13.68 31.95 -7.40
N ASP A 338 13.07 33.12 -7.14
CA ASP A 338 13.35 33.92 -5.95
C ASP A 338 12.91 33.20 -4.66
N GLY A 339 11.81 32.45 -4.70
CA GLY A 339 11.36 31.57 -3.62
C GLY A 339 12.39 30.50 -3.28
N PHE A 340 12.89 29.78 -4.29
CA PHE A 340 13.93 28.76 -4.13
C PHE A 340 15.24 29.37 -3.62
N LYS A 341 15.67 30.52 -4.15
CA LYS A 341 16.83 31.26 -3.65
C LYS A 341 16.68 31.60 -2.18
N ARG A 342 15.52 32.09 -1.74
CA ARG A 342 15.26 32.41 -0.32
C ARG A 342 15.32 31.17 0.57
N ILE A 343 14.79 30.03 0.12
CA ILE A 343 14.87 28.75 0.84
C ILE A 343 16.33 28.26 0.94
N LEU A 344 17.10 28.40 -0.14
CA LEU A 344 18.53 28.10 -0.16
C LEU A 344 19.33 29.06 0.73
N PHE A 345 19.03 30.35 0.76
CA PHE A 345 19.66 31.29 1.70
C PHE A 345 19.30 30.98 3.15
N TRP A 346 18.10 30.44 3.39
CA TRP A 346 17.71 29.91 4.70
C TRP A 346 18.61 28.74 5.13
N THR A 347 19.09 27.87 4.23
CA THR A 347 20.00 26.75 4.61
C THR A 347 21.26 27.19 5.34
N LYS A 348 21.74 28.41 5.04
CA LYS A 348 22.93 28.98 5.70
C LYS A 348 22.70 29.22 7.20
N TYR A 349 21.44 29.31 7.63
CA TYR A 349 21.01 29.58 9.01
C TYR A 349 20.00 28.56 9.56
N ALA A 350 19.49 27.64 8.73
CA ALA A 350 18.44 26.69 9.07
C ALA A 350 19.01 25.48 9.82
N LYS A 351 18.28 25.03 10.84
CA LYS A 351 18.63 23.87 11.66
C LYS A 351 18.29 22.51 11.01
N GLU A 352 17.71 22.50 9.81
CA GLU A 352 17.10 21.32 9.17
C GLU A 352 17.49 21.22 7.68
N PRO A 353 18.69 20.69 7.38
CA PRO A 353 19.15 20.50 6.00
C PRO A 353 18.29 19.51 5.19
N GLU A 354 17.65 18.55 5.86
CA GLU A 354 16.81 17.53 5.23
C GLU A 354 15.52 18.12 4.63
N PHE A 355 14.86 19.02 5.37
CA PHE A 355 13.66 19.72 4.88
C PHE A 355 13.97 20.53 3.62
N VAL A 356 15.10 21.25 3.61
CA VAL A 356 15.48 22.05 2.44
C VAL A 356 15.83 21.17 1.26
N ALA A 357 16.61 20.09 1.47
CA ALA A 357 16.91 19.13 0.40
C ALA A 357 15.64 18.57 -0.25
N LYS A 358 14.62 18.24 0.56
CA LYS A 358 13.33 17.75 0.05
C LYS A 358 12.51 18.83 -0.66
N THR A 359 12.54 20.06 -0.18
CA THR A 359 11.78 21.18 -0.77
C THR A 359 12.35 21.66 -2.10
N ILE A 360 13.68 21.58 -2.28
CA ILE A 360 14.31 21.92 -3.56
C ILE A 360 14.31 20.75 -4.56
N THR A 361 13.90 19.55 -4.12
CA THR A 361 13.76 18.39 -5.00
C THR A 361 12.47 18.51 -5.79
N LEU A 362 12.60 18.62 -7.10
CA LEU A 362 11.46 18.72 -8.00
C LEU A 362 10.64 17.41 -8.02
N PRO A 363 9.35 17.49 -8.35
CA PRO A 363 8.52 16.33 -8.65
C PRO A 363 9.19 15.39 -9.65
N GLY A 364 8.99 14.08 -9.47
CA GLY A 364 9.54 13.08 -10.37
C GLY A 364 8.85 13.09 -11.73
N GLU A 365 9.54 12.63 -12.77
CA GLU A 365 8.99 12.62 -14.14
C GLU A 365 7.71 11.77 -14.23
N GLY A 366 7.69 10.62 -13.55
CA GLY A 366 6.51 9.77 -13.45
C GLY A 366 5.32 10.46 -12.81
N GLU A 367 5.54 11.29 -11.78
CA GLU A 367 4.47 12.05 -11.12
C GLU A 367 3.85 13.08 -12.08
N ILE A 368 4.67 13.76 -12.89
CA ILE A 368 4.17 14.71 -13.88
C ILE A 368 3.43 14.00 -15.01
N MET A 369 3.98 12.88 -15.52
CA MET A 369 3.33 12.08 -16.55
C MET A 369 1.97 11.53 -16.11
N ASP A 370 1.84 11.12 -14.84
CA ASP A 370 0.56 10.65 -14.27
C ASP A 370 -0.49 11.77 -14.16
N MET A 371 -0.07 13.04 -14.15
CA MET A 371 -0.98 14.21 -14.14
C MET A 371 -1.38 14.68 -15.54
N MET A 372 -0.76 14.16 -16.60
CA MET A 372 -1.04 14.54 -17.98
C MET A 372 -2.14 13.65 -18.59
N GLU A 373 -3.01 14.22 -19.42
CA GLU A 373 -3.97 13.41 -20.19
C GLU A 373 -3.28 12.47 -21.19
N VAL A 374 -2.18 12.95 -21.80
CA VAL A 374 -1.33 12.19 -22.72
C VAL A 374 0.11 12.37 -22.26
N ALA A 375 0.74 11.30 -21.78
CA ALA A 375 2.12 11.34 -21.29
C ALA A 375 3.12 11.63 -22.42
N ASP A 376 4.01 12.61 -22.18
CA ASP A 376 5.08 13.02 -23.10
C ASP A 376 6.42 13.02 -22.36
N PRO A 377 7.18 11.90 -22.41
CA PRO A 377 8.41 11.76 -21.64
C PRO A 377 9.53 12.70 -22.14
N ASP A 378 9.58 12.98 -23.44
CA ASP A 378 10.62 13.79 -24.05
C ASP A 378 10.55 15.26 -23.57
N ALA A 379 9.33 15.77 -23.39
CA ALA A 379 9.08 17.12 -22.87
C ALA A 379 9.52 17.28 -21.40
N VAL A 380 9.41 16.22 -20.59
CA VAL A 380 9.67 16.27 -19.14
C VAL A 380 11.18 16.13 -18.84
N GLU A 381 11.89 15.20 -19.51
CA GLU A 381 13.30 14.86 -19.21
C GLU A 381 14.28 16.00 -19.59
N SER A 382 14.05 16.67 -20.72
CA SER A 382 15.13 17.43 -21.36
C SER A 382 15.42 18.81 -20.73
N PHE A 383 14.43 19.45 -20.11
CA PHE A 383 14.48 20.91 -19.91
C PHE A 383 14.50 21.39 -18.46
N ILE A 384 13.69 20.78 -17.57
CA ILE A 384 13.41 21.35 -16.25
C ILE A 384 14.68 21.39 -15.36
N GLY A 385 15.47 20.32 -15.35
CA GLY A 385 16.71 20.27 -14.58
C GLY A 385 17.81 21.20 -15.10
N LYS A 386 17.92 21.38 -16.43
CA LYS A 386 18.99 22.20 -17.04
C LYS A 386 18.74 23.70 -16.86
N GLN A 387 17.48 24.15 -17.01
CA GLN A 387 17.15 25.56 -16.89
C GLN A 387 17.20 26.03 -15.42
N LEU A 388 16.68 25.23 -14.48
CA LEU A 388 16.79 25.54 -13.05
C LEU A 388 18.25 25.58 -12.57
N ALA A 389 19.10 24.67 -13.05
CA ALA A 389 20.53 24.68 -12.74
C ALA A 389 21.27 25.91 -13.30
N SER A 390 20.73 26.59 -14.32
CA SER A 390 21.33 27.80 -14.88
C SER A 390 20.87 29.09 -14.17
N GLU A 391 19.73 29.07 -13.48
CA GLU A 391 19.13 30.27 -12.86
C GLU A 391 19.26 30.34 -11.33
N LEU A 392 19.46 29.19 -10.68
CA LEU A 392 19.79 29.04 -9.25
C LEU A 392 21.30 29.14 -9.02
#